data_AF-A0A4Q7DME7-F1
#
_entry.id   AF-A0A4Q7DME7-F1
#
_cell.length_a   1.000
_cell.length_b   1.000
_cell.length_c   1.000
_cell.angle_alpha   90.00
_cell.angle_beta   90.00
_cell.angle_gamma   90.00
#
_symmetry.space_group_name_H-M   'P 1'
#
loop_
_entity.id
_entity.type
_entity.pdbx_description
1 polymer ?
#
loop_
_entity_poly.entity_id
_entity_poly.type
_entity_poly.pdbx_seq_one_letter_code
_entity_poly.pdbx_strand_id
1 'polypeptide(L)'
;MEGQPLITNHDITEIRRENWGLEVIIDRLFSIYKLEPLFAKLTLDRKIEYDIVAAVKFMVATRFVEQMSKLASFHQRHSFSGFGNFDLQHLYRSLDELHRYQTEIKTHLFRSQKALSKKEIDVVFFDVTTLYFESQQSDRLRDFGFSKDCKFNETQIVLSLLITSDGRPIGYEIFPGNQYEGNTLLDCLQQLRDFYNVQKVVIVADRGLSSFQNL
;
A
#
# COMPACT_ATOMS: atom_id res chain seq x y z
N MET A 1 10.70 48.87 34.72
CA MET A 1 11.92 48.15 34.30
C MET A 1 11.46 46.82 33.73
N GLU A 2 11.38 46.73 32.41
CA GLU A 2 11.10 45.45 31.74
C GLU A 2 12.37 44.58 31.85
N GLY A 3 12.25 43.44 32.52
CA GLY A 3 13.34 42.49 32.65
C GLY A 3 13.69 41.91 31.28
N GLN A 4 14.96 41.98 30.89
CA GLN A 4 15.42 41.30 29.69
C GLN A 4 15.32 39.78 29.86
N PRO A 5 14.89 39.05 28.83
CA PRO A 5 14.78 37.60 28.90
C PRO A 5 16.15 36.96 29.10
N LEU A 6 16.22 36.00 30.04
CA LEU A 6 17.45 35.30 30.44
C LEU A 6 18.01 34.36 29.35
N ILE A 7 17.20 34.03 28.33
CA ILE A 7 17.57 33.15 27.22
C ILE A 7 16.91 33.72 25.95
N THR A 8 17.69 33.82 24.88
CA THR A 8 17.25 34.20 23.54
C THR A 8 17.35 33.01 22.58
N ASN A 9 16.69 33.08 21.42
CA ASN A 9 16.78 31.99 20.41
C ASN A 9 18.21 31.74 19.90
N HIS A 10 19.16 32.67 20.10
CA HIS A 10 20.57 32.48 19.76
C HIS A 10 21.32 31.63 20.80
N ASP A 11 20.71 31.38 21.97
CA ASP A 11 21.27 30.58 23.06
C ASP A 11 20.80 29.12 23.00
N ILE A 12 20.00 28.74 22.00
CA ILE A 12 19.44 27.42 21.81
C ILE A 12 19.95 26.83 20.49
N THR A 13 20.54 25.64 20.56
CA THR A 13 20.89 24.84 19.38
C THR A 13 19.97 23.62 19.32
N GLU A 14 19.28 23.44 18.20
CA GLU A 14 18.49 22.23 17.97
C GLU A 14 19.42 21.01 17.82
N ILE A 15 19.41 20.12 18.81
CA ILE A 15 20.25 18.91 18.81
C ILE A 15 19.64 17.83 17.91
N ARG A 16 18.33 17.64 17.98
CA ARG A 16 17.58 16.64 17.20
C ARG A 16 16.09 16.94 17.16
N ARG A 17 15.42 16.48 16.11
CA ARG A 17 13.96 16.49 15.95
C ARG A 17 13.49 15.08 15.63
N GLU A 18 12.57 14.56 16.43
CA GLU A 18 12.03 13.22 16.23
C GLU A 18 10.50 13.22 16.33
N ASN A 19 9.85 12.44 15.47
CA ASN A 19 8.40 12.24 15.48
C ASN A 19 8.03 10.99 16.28
N TRP A 20 7.35 11.21 17.41
CA TRP A 20 6.85 10.16 18.30
C TRP A 20 5.40 9.75 18.02
N GLY A 21 4.61 10.63 17.40
CA GLY A 21 3.17 10.43 17.25
C GLY A 21 2.83 9.37 16.20
N LEU A 22 3.67 9.21 15.17
CA LEU A 22 3.40 8.29 14.08
C LEU A 22 3.42 6.83 14.51
N GLU A 23 4.37 6.45 15.35
CA GLU A 23 4.43 5.09 15.89
C GLU A 23 3.09 4.74 16.57
N VAL A 24 2.60 5.61 17.46
CA VAL A 24 1.33 5.41 18.17
C VAL A 24 0.15 5.24 17.21
N ILE A 25 0.09 6.05 16.15
CA ILE A 25 -0.97 5.94 15.13
C ILE A 25 -0.86 4.61 14.37
N ILE A 26 0.34 4.25 13.93
CA ILE A 26 0.58 3.02 13.19
C ILE A 26 0.31 1.78 14.05
N ASP A 27 0.75 1.78 15.30
CA ASP A 27 0.46 0.73 16.28
C ASP A 27 -1.03 0.56 16.49
N ARG A 28 -1.76 1.68 16.61
CA ARG A 28 -3.21 1.65 16.73
C ARG A 28 -3.87 1.05 15.49
N LEU A 29 -3.41 1.42 14.29
CA LEU A 29 -3.90 0.83 13.04
C LEU A 29 -3.61 -0.67 12.97
N PHE A 30 -2.40 -1.10 13.28
CA PHE A 30 -2.01 -2.52 13.30
C PHE A 30 -2.84 -3.32 14.30
N SER A 31 -3.14 -2.73 15.46
CA SER A 31 -4.01 -3.33 16.48
C SER A 31 -5.46 -3.47 15.99
N ILE A 32 -6.05 -2.40 15.42
CA ILE A 32 -7.42 -2.40 14.89
C ILE A 32 -7.60 -3.47 13.81
N TYR A 33 -6.63 -3.58 12.89
CA TYR A 33 -6.64 -4.55 11.81
C TYR A 33 -6.04 -5.91 12.20
N LYS A 34 -5.63 -6.11 13.47
CA LYS A 34 -5.03 -7.36 13.98
C LYS A 34 -3.88 -7.86 13.09
N LEU A 35 -2.99 -6.95 12.69
CA LEU A 35 -1.89 -7.27 11.78
C LEU A 35 -0.72 -7.95 12.50
N GLU A 36 -0.44 -7.64 13.76
CA GLU A 36 0.67 -8.27 14.48
C GLU A 36 0.45 -9.78 14.66
N PRO A 37 -0.73 -10.27 15.10
CA PRO A 37 -0.99 -11.71 15.15
C PRO A 37 -0.97 -12.36 13.76
N LEU A 38 -1.39 -11.64 12.71
CA LEU A 38 -1.31 -12.12 11.33
C LEU A 38 0.15 -12.35 10.92
N PHE A 39 1.02 -11.35 11.09
CA PHE A 39 2.43 -11.48 10.74
C PHE A 39 3.10 -12.58 11.56
N ALA A 40 2.88 -12.64 12.87
CA ALA A 40 3.40 -13.70 13.73
C ALA A 40 3.02 -15.10 13.23
N LYS A 41 1.78 -15.27 12.76
CA LYS A 41 1.32 -16.53 12.15
C LYS A 41 2.00 -16.80 10.80
N LEU A 42 2.03 -15.81 9.91
CA LEU A 42 2.57 -15.98 8.55
C LEU A 42 4.08 -16.27 8.56
N THR A 43 4.81 -15.75 9.55
CA THR A 43 6.26 -15.88 9.63
C THR A 43 6.73 -16.98 10.59
N LEU A 44 5.82 -17.75 11.18
CA LEU A 44 6.15 -18.77 12.20
C LEU A 44 7.15 -19.82 11.69
N ASP A 45 6.94 -20.30 10.47
CA ASP A 45 7.77 -21.34 9.85
C ASP A 45 9.00 -20.77 9.11
N ARG A 46 9.27 -19.48 9.29
CA ARG A 46 10.32 -18.75 8.57
C ARG A 46 11.47 -18.44 9.51
N LYS A 47 12.70 -18.59 9.00
CA LYS A 47 13.92 -18.16 9.70
C LYS A 47 14.15 -16.66 9.51
N ILE A 48 13.24 -15.84 10.02
CA ILE A 48 13.37 -14.38 9.98
C ILE A 48 14.14 -13.94 11.23
N GLU A 49 15.34 -13.42 11.04
CA GLU A 49 16.26 -13.00 12.11
C GLU A 49 16.14 -11.51 12.47
N TYR A 50 15.11 -10.83 11.97
CA TYR A 50 14.86 -9.42 12.20
C TYR A 50 13.38 -9.17 12.52
N ASP A 51 13.07 -8.03 13.14
CA ASP A 51 11.69 -7.66 13.41
C ASP A 51 10.99 -7.16 12.13
N ILE A 52 10.31 -8.09 11.46
CA ILE A 52 9.52 -7.79 10.26
C ILE A 52 8.35 -6.86 10.56
N VAL A 53 7.73 -6.95 11.73
CA VAL A 53 6.57 -6.11 12.08
C VAL A 53 7.05 -4.66 12.23
N ALA A 54 8.16 -4.44 12.91
CA ALA A 54 8.82 -3.14 13.02
C ALA A 54 9.17 -2.56 11.65
N ALA A 55 9.80 -3.34 10.77
CA ALA A 55 10.16 -2.92 9.41
C ALA A 55 8.91 -2.54 8.58
N VAL A 56 7.84 -3.33 8.65
CA VAL A 56 6.59 -3.05 7.94
C VAL A 56 5.88 -1.83 8.52
N LYS A 57 5.80 -1.69 9.85
CA LYS A 57 5.25 -0.50 10.52
C LYS A 57 5.98 0.76 10.08
N PHE A 58 7.31 0.74 10.06
CA PHE A 58 8.12 1.86 9.58
C PHE A 58 7.80 2.21 8.11
N MET A 59 7.77 1.19 7.24
CA MET A 59 7.43 1.39 5.83
C MET A 59 6.02 1.92 5.59
N VAL A 60 5.07 1.61 6.47
CA VAL A 60 3.71 2.16 6.43
C VAL A 60 3.73 3.60 6.95
N ALA A 61 4.40 3.86 8.07
CA ALA A 61 4.51 5.19 8.67
C ALA A 61 5.07 6.23 7.69
N THR A 62 6.13 5.88 6.96
CA THR A 62 6.76 6.81 6.02
C THR A 62 5.81 7.17 4.86
N ARG A 63 4.84 6.31 4.52
CA ARG A 63 3.83 6.62 3.49
C ARG A 63 2.80 7.64 3.93
N PHE A 64 2.59 7.82 5.24
CA PHE A 64 1.70 8.86 5.78
C PHE A 64 2.34 10.25 5.81
N VAL A 65 3.67 10.33 5.90
CA VAL A 65 4.37 11.60 6.10
C VAL A 65 5.11 12.06 4.86
N GLU A 66 6.00 11.22 4.33
CA GLU A 66 6.81 11.59 3.18
C GLU A 66 7.01 10.38 2.28
N GLN A 67 6.26 10.35 1.18
CA GLN A 67 6.25 9.24 0.25
C GLN A 67 7.56 9.25 -0.56
N MET A 68 8.44 8.31 -0.22
CA MET A 68 9.74 8.18 -0.89
C MET A 68 10.16 6.71 -1.07
N SER A 69 11.31 6.53 -1.71
CA SER A 69 11.94 5.21 -1.85
C SER A 69 12.27 4.62 -0.48
N LYS A 70 12.41 3.29 -0.41
CA LYS A 70 12.77 2.61 0.85
C LYS A 70 14.17 3.01 1.34
N LEU A 71 15.08 3.25 0.41
CA LEU A 71 16.42 3.78 0.70
C LEU A 71 16.33 5.18 1.35
N ALA A 72 15.59 6.11 0.73
CA ALA A 72 15.44 7.45 1.28
C ALA A 72 14.75 7.44 2.65
N SER A 73 13.68 6.63 2.78
CA SER A 73 12.98 6.44 4.06
C SER A 73 13.96 5.94 5.13
N PHE A 74 14.79 4.95 4.81
CA PHE A 74 15.77 4.39 5.73
C PHE A 74 16.80 5.42 6.19
N HIS A 75 17.29 6.29 5.29
CA HIS A 75 18.21 7.37 5.67
C HIS A 75 17.57 8.37 6.65
N GLN A 76 16.27 8.62 6.50
CA GLN A 76 15.51 9.50 7.40
C GLN A 76 14.99 8.81 8.66
N ARG A 77 15.28 7.52 8.89
CA ARG A 77 14.71 6.76 10.02
C ARG A 77 14.97 7.41 11.39
N HIS A 78 16.07 8.15 11.55
CA HIS A 78 16.41 8.86 12.78
C HIS A 78 15.45 10.01 13.11
N SER A 79 14.69 10.49 12.13
CA SER A 79 13.62 11.47 12.34
C SER A 79 12.36 10.87 12.98
N PHE A 80 12.32 9.54 13.16
CA PHE A 80 11.19 8.81 13.71
C PHE A 80 11.64 7.98 14.91
N SER A 81 10.89 8.07 16.01
CA SER A 81 11.14 7.25 17.21
C SER A 81 10.23 6.02 17.21
N GLY A 82 10.63 4.98 17.93
CA GLY A 82 9.73 3.88 18.29
C GLY A 82 9.61 2.70 17.31
N PHE A 83 10.00 2.86 16.05
CA PHE A 83 9.92 1.78 15.06
C PHE A 83 10.95 0.65 15.21
N GLY A 84 11.66 0.56 16.33
CA GLY A 84 12.67 -0.48 16.57
C GLY A 84 13.93 -0.36 15.70
N ASN A 85 14.79 -1.38 15.76
CA ASN A 85 16.04 -1.43 15.02
C ASN A 85 15.93 -2.37 13.82
N PHE A 86 16.29 -1.87 12.65
CA PHE A 86 16.39 -2.64 11.42
C PHE A 86 17.44 -1.99 10.52
N ASP A 87 17.97 -2.78 9.59
CA ASP A 87 18.85 -2.30 8.53
C ASP A 87 18.09 -2.21 7.20
N LEU A 88 18.71 -1.55 6.22
CA LEU A 88 18.11 -1.34 4.90
C LEU A 88 17.69 -2.67 4.25
N GLN A 89 18.51 -3.71 4.34
CA GLN A 89 18.19 -5.02 3.76
C GLN A 89 16.94 -5.66 4.40
N HIS A 90 16.62 -5.33 5.65
CA HIS A 90 15.42 -5.83 6.32
C HIS A 90 14.16 -5.22 5.71
N LEU A 91 14.21 -3.95 5.28
CA LEU A 91 13.09 -3.33 4.56
C LEU A 91 12.82 -4.04 3.23
N TYR A 92 13.87 -4.33 2.46
CA TYR A 92 13.73 -5.03 1.17
C TYR A 92 13.27 -6.48 1.34
N ARG A 93 13.87 -7.24 2.26
CA ARG A 93 13.43 -8.62 2.57
C ARG A 93 11.98 -8.68 3.05
N SER A 94 11.53 -7.64 3.77
CA SER A 94 10.13 -7.55 4.19
C SER A 94 9.18 -7.40 3.00
N LEU A 95 9.58 -6.73 1.91
CA LEU A 95 8.78 -6.65 0.70
C LEU A 95 8.61 -8.03 0.03
N ASP A 96 9.64 -8.88 0.07
CA ASP A 96 9.55 -10.25 -0.46
C ASP A 96 8.55 -11.09 0.32
N GLU A 97 8.54 -10.99 1.66
CA GLU A 97 7.57 -11.69 2.50
C GLU A 97 6.16 -11.10 2.34
N LEU A 98 6.01 -9.78 2.20
CA LEU A 98 4.72 -9.15 1.89
C LEU A 98 4.16 -9.62 0.55
N HIS A 99 5.01 -9.76 -0.48
CA HIS A 99 4.60 -10.30 -1.77
C HIS A 99 4.22 -11.78 -1.67
N ARG A 100 5.02 -12.58 -0.96
CA ARG A 100 4.78 -14.00 -0.73
C ARG A 100 3.40 -14.28 -0.14
N TYR A 101 2.98 -13.48 0.84
CA TYR A 101 1.71 -13.63 1.54
C TYR A 101 0.64 -12.60 1.12
N GLN A 102 0.77 -12.03 -0.07
CA GLN A 102 -0.09 -10.93 -0.52
C GLN A 102 -1.58 -11.28 -0.48
N THR A 103 -1.94 -12.52 -0.83
CA THR A 103 -3.33 -12.96 -0.90
C THR A 103 -3.93 -13.09 0.50
N GLU A 104 -3.18 -13.68 1.44
CA GLU A 104 -3.58 -13.82 2.84
C GLU A 104 -3.70 -12.45 3.52
N ILE A 105 -2.75 -11.54 3.26
CA ILE A 105 -2.76 -10.18 3.81
C ILE A 105 -3.96 -9.40 3.26
N LYS A 106 -4.17 -9.37 1.94
CA LYS A 106 -5.34 -8.72 1.31
C LYS A 106 -6.65 -9.27 1.86
N THR A 107 -6.77 -10.60 1.95
CA THR A 107 -7.97 -11.27 2.49
C THR A 107 -8.23 -10.89 3.95
N HIS A 108 -7.18 -10.86 4.77
CA HIS A 108 -7.30 -10.48 6.18
C HIS A 108 -7.71 -9.02 6.35
N LEU A 109 -7.10 -8.11 5.59
CA LEU A 109 -7.44 -6.69 5.59
C LEU A 109 -8.90 -6.47 5.19
N PHE A 110 -9.35 -7.11 4.10
CA PHE A 110 -10.73 -7.04 3.65
C PHE A 110 -11.71 -7.53 4.73
N ARG A 111 -11.47 -8.71 5.31
CA ARG A 111 -12.34 -9.28 6.36
C ARG A 111 -12.39 -8.39 7.59
N SER A 112 -11.24 -7.86 7.99
CA SER A 112 -11.13 -6.92 9.11
C SER A 112 -11.92 -5.65 8.83
N GLN A 113 -11.79 -5.09 7.62
CA GLN A 113 -12.54 -3.91 7.19
C GLN A 113 -14.06 -4.16 7.18
N LYS A 114 -14.51 -5.30 6.65
CA LYS A 114 -15.94 -5.69 6.65
C LYS A 114 -16.48 -5.83 8.07
N ALA A 115 -15.72 -6.46 8.96
CA ALA A 115 -16.10 -6.58 10.37
C ALA A 115 -16.19 -5.22 11.08
N LEU A 116 -15.30 -4.28 10.75
CA LEU A 116 -15.29 -2.93 11.32
C LEU A 116 -16.40 -2.04 10.74
N SER A 117 -16.74 -2.19 9.46
CA SER A 117 -17.78 -1.37 8.81
C SER A 117 -19.19 -1.79 9.19
N LYS A 118 -19.41 -3.07 9.51
CA LYS A 118 -20.76 -3.68 9.71
C LYS A 118 -21.73 -3.41 8.56
N LYS A 119 -21.21 -3.15 7.36
CA LYS A 119 -22.00 -2.88 6.15
C LYS A 119 -21.76 -3.99 5.14
N GLU A 120 -22.83 -4.33 4.41
CA GLU A 120 -22.68 -5.12 3.20
C GLU A 120 -22.07 -4.26 2.07
N ILE A 121 -21.45 -4.93 1.12
CA ILE A 121 -20.80 -4.28 -0.03
C ILE A 121 -21.79 -4.36 -1.19
N ASP A 122 -22.48 -3.24 -1.46
CA ASP A 122 -23.52 -3.20 -2.48
C ASP A 122 -23.05 -2.50 -3.78
N VAL A 123 -22.13 -1.53 -3.66
CA VAL A 123 -21.60 -0.73 -4.76
C VAL A 123 -20.08 -0.70 -4.69
N VAL A 124 -19.44 -0.99 -5.83
CA VAL A 124 -17.98 -1.04 -5.95
C VAL A 124 -17.55 -0.16 -7.12
N PHE A 125 -16.63 0.75 -6.86
CA PHE A 125 -15.95 1.50 -7.90
C PHE A 125 -14.73 0.73 -8.36
N PHE A 126 -14.58 0.60 -9.68
CA PHE A 126 -13.44 -0.02 -10.32
C PHE A 126 -12.72 1.01 -11.17
N ASP A 127 -11.44 1.19 -10.92
CA ASP A 127 -10.58 2.05 -11.71
C ASP A 127 -9.33 1.30 -12.15
N VAL A 128 -8.85 1.65 -13.35
CA VAL A 128 -7.63 1.09 -13.94
C VAL A 128 -6.71 2.25 -14.28
N THR A 129 -5.55 2.24 -13.65
CA THR A 129 -4.49 3.20 -13.86
C THR A 129 -3.23 2.50 -14.33
N THR A 130 -2.37 3.25 -15.01
CA THR A 130 -1.14 2.73 -15.59
C THR A 130 0.04 3.36 -14.86
N LEU A 131 0.98 2.54 -14.39
CA LEU A 131 2.21 3.01 -13.76
C LEU A 131 3.36 2.78 -14.73
N TYR A 132 3.99 3.86 -15.19
CA TYR A 132 5.15 3.78 -16.09
C TYR A 132 6.45 3.79 -15.29
N PHE A 133 7.50 3.27 -15.92
CA PHE A 133 8.86 3.28 -15.42
C PHE A 133 9.72 4.05 -16.41
N GLU A 134 10.65 4.88 -15.91
CA GLU A 134 11.69 5.51 -16.73
C GLU A 134 12.72 4.45 -17.18
N SER A 135 12.25 3.50 -18.00
CA SER A 135 12.97 2.32 -18.42
C SER A 135 12.34 1.76 -19.69
N GLN A 136 13.20 1.32 -20.61
CA GLN A 136 12.82 0.61 -21.84
C GLN A 136 12.92 -0.92 -21.68
N GLN A 137 13.18 -1.40 -20.47
CA GLN A 137 13.43 -2.82 -20.23
C GLN A 137 12.13 -3.55 -19.86
N SER A 138 11.65 -4.37 -20.80
CA SER A 138 10.50 -5.25 -20.58
C SER A 138 10.89 -6.46 -19.73
N ASP A 139 9.96 -6.95 -18.90
CA ASP A 139 10.08 -8.16 -18.11
C ASP A 139 8.72 -8.86 -17.94
N ARG A 140 8.60 -9.77 -16.97
CA ARG A 140 7.35 -10.53 -16.72
C ARG A 140 6.14 -9.63 -16.47
N LEU A 141 6.35 -8.43 -15.93
CA LEU A 141 5.28 -7.51 -15.56
C LEU A 141 5.38 -6.18 -16.31
N ARG A 142 6.58 -5.59 -16.39
CA ARG A 142 6.77 -4.34 -17.11
C ARG A 142 6.78 -4.62 -18.61
N ASP A 143 5.86 -4.02 -19.35
CA ASP A 143 5.88 -4.09 -20.81
C ASP A 143 5.37 -2.80 -21.44
N PHE A 144 5.61 -2.61 -22.73
CA PHE A 144 5.06 -1.47 -23.46
C PHE A 144 3.55 -1.63 -23.64
N GLY A 145 2.83 -0.52 -23.63
CA GLY A 145 1.40 -0.54 -23.89
C GLY A 145 0.79 0.84 -24.04
N PHE A 146 -0.53 0.89 -23.94
CA PHE A 146 -1.25 2.16 -24.03
C PHE A 146 -1.07 2.95 -22.74
N SER A 147 -0.40 4.10 -22.83
CA SER A 147 -0.21 5.04 -21.72
C SER A 147 -1.12 6.25 -21.91
N LYS A 148 -1.96 6.54 -20.90
CA LYS A 148 -2.80 7.75 -20.86
C LYS A 148 -1.95 9.03 -20.76
N ASP A 149 -0.71 8.91 -20.33
CA ASP A 149 0.27 10.00 -20.19
C ASP A 149 1.21 10.13 -21.41
N CYS A 150 0.88 9.48 -22.53
CA CYS A 150 1.67 9.48 -23.76
C CYS A 150 3.10 8.95 -23.59
N LYS A 151 3.35 8.06 -22.62
CA LYS A 151 4.65 7.45 -22.34
C LYS A 151 4.90 6.18 -23.16
N PHE A 152 4.79 6.27 -24.48
CA PHE A 152 4.87 5.11 -25.39
C PHE A 152 6.25 4.44 -25.48
N ASN A 153 7.31 5.17 -25.12
CA ASN A 153 8.69 4.66 -25.11
C ASN A 153 9.14 4.14 -23.74
N GLU A 154 8.23 4.08 -22.77
CA GLU A 154 8.51 3.66 -21.41
C GLU A 154 7.72 2.39 -21.11
N THR A 155 8.33 1.46 -20.40
CA THR A 155 7.64 0.25 -19.94
C THR A 155 6.68 0.61 -18.81
N GLN A 156 5.58 -0.12 -18.73
CA GLN A 156 4.49 0.15 -17.80
C GLN A 156 3.90 -1.12 -17.20
N ILE A 157 3.11 -0.95 -16.14
CA ILE A 157 2.25 -1.97 -15.55
C ILE A 157 0.85 -1.40 -15.41
N VAL A 158 -0.15 -2.27 -15.43
CA VAL A 158 -1.54 -1.88 -15.25
C VAL A 158 -1.96 -2.21 -13.81
N LEU A 159 -2.45 -1.22 -13.07
CA LEU A 159 -2.97 -1.36 -11.72
C LEU A 159 -4.50 -1.20 -11.75
N SER A 160 -5.20 -2.23 -11.31
CA SER A 160 -6.63 -2.15 -11.03
C SER A 160 -6.86 -1.92 -9.54
N LEU A 161 -7.84 -1.08 -9.20
CA LEU A 161 -8.21 -0.79 -7.82
C LEU A 161 -9.73 -0.93 -7.65
N LEU A 162 -10.11 -1.57 -6.55
CA LEU A 162 -11.49 -1.80 -6.15
C LEU A 162 -11.74 -1.12 -4.82
N ILE A 163 -12.73 -0.23 -4.78
CA ILE A 163 -13.11 0.49 -3.56
C ILE A 163 -14.63 0.42 -3.33
N THR A 164 -15.04 0.46 -2.08
CA THR A 164 -16.44 0.60 -1.68
C THR A 164 -16.97 2.00 -2.00
N SER A 165 -18.30 2.18 -1.94
CA SER A 165 -18.92 3.48 -2.15
C SER A 165 -18.51 4.57 -1.15
N ASP A 166 -18.04 4.18 0.04
CA ASP A 166 -17.50 5.09 1.05
C ASP A 166 -15.96 5.26 0.96
N GLY A 167 -15.35 4.82 -0.15
CA GLY A 167 -13.94 5.04 -0.46
C GLY A 167 -12.97 4.08 0.23
N ARG A 168 -13.43 2.94 0.76
CA ARG A 168 -12.55 1.97 1.42
C ARG A 168 -12.01 0.96 0.41
N PRO A 169 -10.70 0.65 0.43
CA PRO A 169 -10.14 -0.33 -0.49
C PRO A 169 -10.66 -1.73 -0.20
N ILE A 170 -11.10 -2.42 -1.25
CA ILE A 170 -11.46 -3.84 -1.22
C ILE A 170 -10.23 -4.67 -1.60
N GLY A 171 -9.55 -4.26 -2.66
CA GLY A 171 -8.40 -4.95 -3.20
C GLY A 171 -7.84 -4.24 -4.42
N TYR A 172 -6.73 -4.76 -4.92
CA TYR A 172 -6.08 -4.28 -6.13
C TYR A 172 -5.41 -5.46 -6.82
N GLU A 173 -5.29 -5.42 -8.14
CA GLU A 173 -4.53 -6.40 -8.92
C GLU A 173 -3.61 -5.70 -9.92
N ILE A 174 -2.47 -6.32 -10.19
CA ILE A 174 -1.44 -5.78 -11.08
C ILE A 174 -1.27 -6.71 -12.28
N PHE A 175 -1.26 -6.12 -13.47
CA PHE A 175 -1.23 -6.81 -14.74
C PHE A 175 -0.07 -6.31 -15.62
N PRO A 176 0.41 -7.12 -16.57
CA PRO A 176 1.40 -6.69 -17.54
C PRO A 176 1.00 -5.43 -18.31
N GLY A 177 1.97 -4.59 -18.65
CA GLY A 177 1.73 -3.29 -19.31
C GLY A 177 1.03 -3.34 -20.67
N ASN A 178 1.08 -4.49 -21.34
CA ASN A 178 0.48 -4.75 -22.64
C ASN A 178 -0.95 -5.35 -22.54
N GLN A 179 -1.46 -5.61 -21.33
CA GLN A 179 -2.76 -6.24 -21.15
C GLN A 179 -3.90 -5.26 -21.44
N TYR A 180 -4.80 -5.66 -22.34
CA TYR A 180 -5.98 -4.87 -22.68
C TYR A 180 -6.94 -4.77 -21.49
N GLU A 181 -7.34 -3.52 -21.16
CA GLU A 181 -8.13 -3.17 -19.98
C GLU A 181 -9.47 -3.93 -19.87
N GLY A 182 -10.04 -4.37 -21.00
CA GLY A 182 -11.32 -5.08 -21.03
C GLY A 182 -11.27 -6.45 -20.33
N ASN A 183 -10.27 -7.28 -20.59
CA ASN A 183 -10.20 -8.63 -20.00
C ASN A 183 -9.91 -8.58 -18.48
N THR A 184 -9.21 -7.53 -18.05
CA THR A 184 -8.81 -7.29 -16.66
C THR A 184 -10.02 -7.14 -15.73
N LEU A 185 -11.10 -6.52 -16.20
CA LEU A 185 -12.32 -6.33 -15.41
C LEU A 185 -12.97 -7.67 -15.07
N LEU A 186 -13.20 -8.56 -16.05
CA LEU A 186 -13.87 -9.84 -15.82
C LEU A 186 -13.11 -10.73 -14.82
N ASP A 187 -11.79 -10.81 -14.95
CA ASP A 187 -10.94 -11.57 -14.03
C ASP A 187 -11.02 -11.00 -12.60
N CYS A 188 -10.97 -9.67 -12.47
CA CYS A 188 -11.14 -8.98 -11.18
C CYS A 188 -12.53 -9.24 -10.57
N LEU A 189 -13.59 -9.23 -11.38
CA LEU A 189 -14.96 -9.48 -10.92
C LEU A 189 -15.17 -10.91 -10.45
N GLN A 190 -14.59 -11.90 -11.14
CA GLN A 190 -14.62 -13.28 -10.69
C GLN A 190 -13.89 -13.45 -9.36
N GLN A 191 -12.70 -12.86 -9.24
CA GLN A 191 -11.98 -12.85 -7.97
C GLN A 191 -12.78 -12.16 -6.87
N LEU A 192 -13.43 -11.03 -7.14
CA LEU A 192 -14.26 -10.37 -6.13
C LEU A 192 -15.42 -11.23 -5.65
N ARG A 193 -16.13 -11.86 -6.58
CA ARG A 193 -17.25 -12.75 -6.26
C ARG A 193 -16.76 -13.92 -5.40
N ASP A 194 -15.69 -14.57 -5.83
CA ASP A 194 -15.21 -15.82 -5.23
C ASP A 194 -14.46 -15.58 -3.91
N PHE A 195 -13.65 -14.51 -3.81
CA PHE A 195 -12.88 -14.20 -2.60
C PHE A 195 -13.69 -13.42 -1.55
N TYR A 196 -14.65 -12.59 -1.96
CA TYR A 196 -15.31 -11.65 -1.06
C TYR A 196 -16.81 -11.92 -0.85
N ASN A 197 -17.37 -12.97 -1.47
CA ASN A 197 -18.76 -13.41 -1.34
C ASN A 197 -19.77 -12.26 -1.50
N VAL A 198 -19.54 -11.41 -2.49
CA VAL A 198 -20.40 -10.25 -2.75
C VAL A 198 -21.52 -10.68 -3.68
N GLN A 199 -22.77 -10.64 -3.18
CA GLN A 199 -23.93 -11.23 -3.88
C GLN A 199 -24.50 -10.31 -4.97
N LYS A 200 -24.45 -8.99 -4.77
CA LYS A 200 -24.90 -7.98 -5.72
C LYS A 200 -23.91 -6.84 -5.72
N VAL A 201 -23.29 -6.59 -6.86
CA VAL A 201 -22.35 -5.49 -7.02
C VAL A 201 -22.81 -4.63 -8.19
N VAL A 202 -23.03 -3.35 -7.93
CA VAL A 202 -23.06 -2.35 -8.99
C VAL A 202 -21.64 -1.89 -9.23
N ILE A 203 -21.12 -2.17 -10.43
CA ILE A 203 -19.80 -1.75 -10.86
C ILE A 203 -19.94 -0.42 -11.57
N VAL A 204 -19.17 0.56 -11.12
CA VAL A 204 -19.04 1.84 -11.81
C VAL A 204 -17.61 1.92 -12.33
N ALA A 205 -17.48 1.96 -13.66
CA ALA A 205 -16.22 2.03 -14.39
C ALA A 205 -16.34 3.07 -15.51
N ASP A 206 -15.22 3.68 -15.91
CA ASP A 206 -15.19 4.63 -17.02
C ASP A 206 -15.55 3.94 -18.35
N ARG A 207 -16.13 4.70 -19.29
CA ARG A 207 -16.59 4.19 -20.60
C ARG A 207 -15.49 3.50 -21.39
N GLY A 208 -14.22 3.90 -21.21
CA GLY A 208 -13.07 3.24 -21.83
C GLY A 208 -12.89 1.77 -21.41
N LEU A 209 -13.41 1.38 -20.23
CA LEU A 209 -13.40 0.01 -19.69
C LEU A 209 -14.63 -0.81 -20.12
N SER A 210 -15.67 -0.13 -20.61
CA SER A 210 -16.92 -0.73 -21.07
C SER A 210 -16.81 -1.21 -22.52
N SER A 211 -16.37 -2.45 -22.70
CA SER A 211 -16.47 -3.17 -23.98
C SER A 211 -17.81 -3.91 -24.07
N PHE A 212 -18.24 -4.28 -25.28
CA PHE A 212 -19.44 -5.12 -25.47
C PHE A 212 -19.33 -6.50 -24.80
N GLN A 213 -18.11 -6.93 -24.46
CA GLN A 213 -17.86 -8.19 -23.73
C GLN A 213 -17.98 -8.04 -22.21
N ASN A 214 -18.01 -6.81 -21.68
CA ASN A 214 -18.00 -6.48 -20.25
C ASN A 214 -19.33 -5.88 -19.73
N LEU A 215 -20.33 -5.75 -20.60
CA LEU A 215 -21.70 -5.28 -20.32
C LEU A 215 -22.67 -6.47 -20.27
#